data_AF-A0A285N8B0-F1
#
_entry.id   AF-A0A285N8B0-F1
#
_cell.length_a   1.000
_cell.length_b   1.000
_cell.length_c   1.000
_cell.angle_alpha   90.00
_cell.angle_beta   90.00
_cell.angle_gamma   90.00
#
_symmetry.space_group_name_H-M   'P 1'
#
loop_
_entity.id
_entity.type
_entity.pdbx_description
1 polymer ?
#
loop_
_entity_poly.entity_id
_entity_poly.type
_entity_poly.pdbx_seq_one_letter_code
_entity_poly.pdbx_strand_id
1 'polypeptide(L)'
;MPPRYSPLRRALHWLSALMILWATLSGFGALALAADAPLRLWVEQFNPQVTSVFIPFFAWRCVLRWKAAATDDSERVAHVVHLALYGVTGAVLITGVLMMSHPVRMFSLFTLPELIHDSAWLARLHQWHHAACMALAALVSLHVLAVAWHHLNGRRVLARML
;
A
#
# COMPACT_ATOMS: atom_id res chain seq x y z
N MET A 1 26.93 -15.17 9.99
CA MET A 1 26.20 -14.04 9.36
C MET A 1 24.71 -14.29 9.58
N PRO A 2 23.91 -13.32 10.04
CA PRO A 2 22.49 -13.56 10.24
C PRO A 2 21.83 -13.90 8.89
N PRO A 3 20.82 -14.79 8.87
CA PRO A 3 20.23 -15.29 7.63
C PRO A 3 19.62 -14.14 6.83
N ARG A 4 20.06 -13.99 5.57
CA ARG A 4 19.49 -13.02 4.63
C ARG A 4 18.06 -13.45 4.26
N TYR A 5 17.13 -12.50 4.17
CA TYR A 5 15.79 -12.79 3.67
C TYR A 5 15.85 -13.41 2.27
N SER A 6 14.94 -14.34 1.97
CA SER A 6 14.89 -14.94 0.65
C SER A 6 14.72 -13.86 -0.44
N PRO A 7 15.34 -14.02 -1.63
CA PRO A 7 15.24 -13.04 -2.72
C PRO A 7 13.81 -12.65 -3.05
N LEU A 8 12.89 -13.63 -3.05
CA LEU A 8 11.46 -13.40 -3.28
C LEU A 8 10.83 -12.49 -2.23
N ARG A 9 11.15 -12.66 -0.95
CA ARG A 9 10.58 -11.84 0.14
C ARG A 9 11.06 -10.39 0.07
N ARG A 10 12.31 -10.17 -0.35
CA ARG A 10 12.88 -8.84 -0.62
C ARG A 10 12.22 -8.21 -1.84
N ALA A 11 12.08 -8.94 -2.95
CA ALA A 11 11.42 -8.43 -4.15
C ALA A 11 9.97 -7.99 -3.87
N LEU A 12 9.19 -8.82 -3.18
CA LEU A 12 7.81 -8.46 -2.79
C LEU A 12 7.74 -7.28 -1.82
N HIS A 13 8.76 -7.09 -0.97
CA HIS A 13 8.83 -5.93 -0.09
C HIS A 13 9.04 -4.64 -0.89
N TRP A 14 10.05 -4.61 -1.76
CA TRP A 14 10.36 -3.45 -2.58
C TRP A 14 9.24 -3.13 -3.57
N LEU A 15 8.61 -4.15 -4.16
CA LEU A 15 7.42 -3.96 -4.98
C LEU A 15 6.30 -3.29 -4.17
N SER A 16 6.04 -3.76 -2.95
CA SER A 16 5.03 -3.15 -2.08
C SER A 16 5.39 -1.72 -1.69
N ALA A 17 6.65 -1.46 -1.33
CA ALA A 17 7.12 -0.13 -0.97
C ALA A 17 6.96 0.84 -2.14
N LEU A 18 7.35 0.44 -3.36
CA LEU A 18 7.20 1.25 -4.56
C LEU A 18 5.74 1.55 -4.87
N MET A 19 4.85 0.55 -4.79
CA MET A 19 3.42 0.74 -5.06
C MET A 19 2.74 1.63 -4.01
N ILE A 20 3.06 1.44 -2.73
CA ILE A 20 2.54 2.28 -1.65
C ILE A 20 3.01 3.72 -1.82
N LEU A 21 4.31 3.94 -2.10
CA LEU A 21 4.84 5.28 -2.31
C LEU A 21 4.21 5.94 -3.54
N TRP A 22 4.13 5.23 -4.66
CA TRP A 22 3.46 5.71 -5.87
C TRP A 22 2.01 6.12 -5.59
N ALA A 23 1.19 5.21 -5.04
CA ALA A 23 -0.23 5.46 -4.81
C ALA A 23 -0.45 6.61 -3.82
N THR A 24 0.36 6.67 -2.75
CA THR A 24 0.30 7.74 -1.75
C THR A 24 0.66 9.09 -2.37
N LEU A 25 1.83 9.20 -3.01
CA LEU A 25 2.32 10.47 -3.56
C LEU A 25 1.45 10.96 -4.71
N SER A 26 1.03 10.06 -5.62
CA SER A 26 0.17 10.42 -6.74
C SER A 26 -1.26 10.77 -6.28
N GLY A 27 -1.83 10.00 -5.35
CA GLY A 27 -3.17 10.25 -4.82
C GLY A 27 -3.28 11.58 -4.08
N PHE A 28 -2.37 11.85 -3.12
CA PHE A 28 -2.35 13.13 -2.42
C PHE A 28 -1.89 14.28 -3.32
N GLY A 29 -0.95 14.04 -4.24
CA GLY A 29 -0.53 15.03 -5.24
C GLY A 29 -1.67 15.46 -6.15
N ALA A 30 -2.53 14.53 -6.56
CA ALA A 30 -3.70 14.82 -7.39
C ALA A 30 -4.73 15.72 -6.68
N LEU A 31 -4.83 15.67 -5.35
CA LEU A 31 -5.70 16.57 -4.56
C LEU A 31 -5.26 18.03 -4.62
N ALA A 32 -3.97 18.29 -4.89
CA ALA A 32 -3.44 19.65 -5.04
C ALA A 32 -3.69 20.23 -6.44
N LEU A 33 -4.20 19.44 -7.38
CA LEU A 33 -4.47 19.84 -8.76
C LEU A 33 -5.95 20.19 -8.97
N ALA A 34 -6.21 21.08 -9.94
CA ALA A 34 -7.57 21.37 -10.41
C ALA A 34 -8.26 20.09 -10.88
N ALA A 35 -9.60 20.02 -10.72
CA ALA A 35 -10.37 18.81 -11.01
C ALA A 35 -10.29 18.37 -12.48
N ASP A 36 -10.15 19.33 -13.39
CA ASP A 36 -10.02 19.14 -14.83
C ASP A 36 -8.57 19.04 -15.32
N ALA A 37 -7.59 19.12 -14.40
CA ALA A 37 -6.19 19.03 -14.76
C ALA A 37 -5.89 17.67 -15.42
N PRO A 38 -5.26 17.64 -16.62
CA PRO A 38 -4.99 16.39 -17.34
C PRO A 38 -4.22 15.35 -16.52
N LEU A 39 -3.27 15.82 -15.71
CA LEU A 39 -2.47 14.96 -14.83
C LEU A 39 -3.33 14.31 -13.74
N ARG A 40 -4.28 15.03 -13.15
CA ARG A 40 -5.19 14.50 -12.13
C ARG A 40 -6.08 13.40 -12.71
N LEU A 41 -6.71 13.68 -13.85
CA LEU A 41 -7.56 12.71 -14.56
C LEU A 41 -6.77 11.45 -14.93
N TRP A 42 -5.53 11.60 -15.39
CA TRP A 42 -4.65 10.47 -15.67
C TRP A 42 -4.33 9.64 -14.42
N VAL A 43 -4.01 10.29 -13.28
CA VAL A 43 -3.78 9.59 -12.01
C VAL A 43 -5.04 8.86 -11.53
N GLU A 44 -6.20 9.50 -11.58
CA GLU A 44 -7.49 8.91 -11.17
C GLU A 44 -7.86 7.69 -12.04
N GLN A 45 -7.46 7.68 -13.32
CA GLN A 45 -7.65 6.53 -14.21
C GLN A 45 -6.60 5.43 -14.00
N PHE A 46 -5.34 5.81 -13.75
CA PHE A 46 -4.21 4.87 -13.72
C PHE A 46 -4.06 4.17 -12.37
N ASN A 47 -4.29 4.87 -11.26
CA ASN A 47 -4.12 4.33 -9.91
C ASN A 47 -4.96 3.08 -9.67
N PRO A 48 -6.29 3.08 -9.93
CA PRO A 48 -7.12 1.90 -9.80
C PRO A 48 -6.59 0.68 -10.57
N GLN A 49 -5.99 0.90 -11.74
CA GLN A 49 -5.46 -0.18 -12.57
C GLN A 49 -4.23 -0.83 -11.94
N VAL A 50 -3.21 -0.02 -11.61
CA VAL A 50 -1.96 -0.53 -11.03
C VAL A 50 -2.18 -1.13 -9.65
N THR A 51 -3.04 -0.53 -8.83
CA THR A 51 -3.32 -1.05 -7.49
C THR A 51 -4.11 -2.34 -7.56
N SER A 52 -5.03 -2.49 -8.51
CA SER A 52 -5.76 -3.75 -8.72
C SER A 52 -4.85 -4.90 -9.14
N VAL A 53 -3.87 -4.63 -10.04
CA VAL A 53 -2.83 -5.62 -10.38
C VAL A 53 -1.94 -5.95 -9.18
N PHE A 54 -1.70 -4.98 -8.30
CA PHE A 54 -0.87 -5.18 -7.10
C PHE A 54 -1.54 -6.07 -6.04
N ILE A 55 -2.87 -6.10 -5.93
CA ILE A 55 -3.63 -6.89 -4.94
C ILE A 55 -3.15 -8.36 -4.82
N PRO A 56 -3.05 -9.17 -5.90
CA PRO A 56 -2.58 -10.56 -5.78
C PRO A 56 -1.14 -10.68 -5.24
N PHE A 57 -0.25 -9.75 -5.58
CA PHE A 57 1.13 -9.74 -5.05
C PHE A 57 1.14 -9.41 -3.55
N PHE A 58 0.30 -8.48 -3.13
CA PHE A 58 0.12 -8.14 -1.73
C PHE A 58 -0.48 -9.32 -0.93
N ALA A 59 -1.50 -9.98 -1.47
CA ALA A 59 -2.09 -11.18 -0.88
C ALA A 59 -1.05 -12.30 -0.72
N TRP A 60 -0.24 -12.57 -1.76
CA TRP A 60 0.87 -13.52 -1.69
C TRP A 60 1.83 -13.15 -0.56
N ARG A 61 2.20 -11.88 -0.45
CA ARG A 61 3.08 -11.37 0.61
C ARG A 61 2.50 -11.63 2.01
N CYS A 62 1.20 -11.39 2.21
CA CYS A 62 0.50 -11.68 3.46
C CYS A 62 0.57 -13.17 3.82
N VAL A 63 0.33 -14.06 2.86
CA VAL A 63 0.41 -15.52 3.05
C VAL A 63 1.83 -15.94 3.47
N LEU A 64 2.86 -15.43 2.80
CA LEU A 64 4.26 -15.72 3.17
C LEU A 64 4.63 -15.22 4.57
N ARG A 65 4.06 -14.09 5.00
CA ARG A 65 4.27 -13.55 6.35
C ARG A 65 3.63 -14.45 7.40
N TRP A 66 2.40 -14.91 7.16
CA TRP A 66 1.65 -15.79 8.06
C TRP A 66 2.31 -17.15 8.22
N LYS A 67 2.74 -17.77 7.12
CA LYS A 67 3.44 -19.08 7.14
C LYS A 67 4.78 -19.06 7.88
N ALA A 68 5.39 -17.88 8.05
CA ALA A 68 6.69 -17.72 8.70
C ALA A 68 6.59 -17.28 10.17
N ALA A 69 5.43 -17.46 10.81
CA ALA A 69 5.20 -17.05 12.19
C ALA A 69 5.90 -17.98 13.20
N ALA A 70 7.17 -17.69 13.47
CA ALA A 70 7.82 -17.83 14.76
C ALA A 70 8.63 -16.55 14.96
N THR A 71 8.39 -15.78 16.02
CA THR A 71 9.15 -14.57 16.29
C THR A 71 9.58 -14.53 17.74
N ASP A 72 10.90 -14.49 17.95
CA ASP A 72 11.55 -14.07 19.18
C ASP A 72 11.07 -12.68 19.61
N ASP A 73 10.94 -12.49 20.93
CA ASP A 73 10.36 -11.32 21.61
C ASP A 73 11.17 -10.01 21.46
N SER A 74 12.32 -10.04 20.79
CA SER A 74 13.31 -8.95 20.78
C SER A 74 12.91 -7.68 20.02
N GLU A 75 11.88 -7.69 19.16
CA GLU A 75 11.50 -6.53 18.32
C GLU A 75 9.97 -6.30 18.23
N ARG A 76 9.25 -6.40 19.36
CA ARG A 76 7.78 -6.25 19.42
C ARG A 76 7.23 -4.98 18.75
N VAL A 77 7.91 -3.84 18.91
CA VAL A 77 7.45 -2.55 18.31
C VAL A 77 7.53 -2.58 16.79
N ALA A 78 8.65 -3.03 16.23
CA ALA A 78 8.80 -3.14 14.78
C ALA A 78 7.78 -4.14 14.21
N HIS A 79 7.53 -5.23 14.93
CA HIS A 79 6.50 -6.20 14.56
C HIS A 79 5.10 -5.58 14.47
N VAL A 80 4.70 -4.81 15.49
CA VAL A 80 3.40 -4.13 15.53
C VAL A 80 3.26 -3.12 14.39
N VAL A 81 4.30 -2.30 14.12
CA VAL A 81 4.27 -1.34 13.01
C VAL A 81 4.12 -2.04 11.67
N HIS A 82 4.83 -3.13 11.44
CA HIS A 82 4.67 -3.91 10.20
C HIS A 82 3.26 -4.47 10.10
N LEU A 83 2.73 -5.08 11.17
CA LEU A 83 1.37 -5.62 11.17
C LEU A 83 0.34 -4.52 10.87
N ALA A 84 0.50 -3.33 11.45
CA ALA A 84 -0.33 -2.16 11.15
C ALA A 84 -0.22 -1.76 9.68
N LEU A 85 1.00 -1.70 9.11
CA LEU A 85 1.20 -1.44 7.68
C LEU A 85 0.48 -2.47 6.80
N TYR A 86 0.53 -3.78 7.15
CA TYR A 86 -0.21 -4.80 6.41
C TYR A 86 -1.73 -4.58 6.50
N GLY A 87 -2.25 -4.37 7.70
CA GLY A 87 -3.67 -4.15 7.92
C GLY A 87 -4.21 -2.92 7.19
N VAL A 88 -3.53 -1.78 7.34
CA VAL A 88 -3.93 -0.52 6.69
C VAL A 88 -3.78 -0.59 5.18
N THR A 89 -2.70 -1.19 4.65
CA THR A 89 -2.56 -1.39 3.19
C THR A 89 -3.69 -2.26 2.65
N GLY A 90 -4.05 -3.35 3.36
CA GLY A 90 -5.19 -4.18 3.00
C GLY A 90 -6.50 -3.40 2.99
N ALA A 91 -6.74 -2.57 4.01
CA ALA A 91 -7.92 -1.71 4.08
C ALA A 91 -7.99 -0.72 2.90
N VAL A 92 -6.87 -0.06 2.56
CA VAL A 92 -6.78 0.85 1.40
C VAL A 92 -7.10 0.10 0.10
N LEU A 93 -6.52 -1.08 -0.13
CA LEU A 93 -6.77 -1.85 -1.35
C LEU A 93 -8.22 -2.32 -1.46
N ILE A 94 -8.80 -2.84 -0.38
CA ILE A 94 -10.18 -3.31 -0.35
C ILE A 94 -11.15 -2.16 -0.57
N THR A 95 -11.01 -1.08 0.22
CA THR A 95 -11.88 0.10 0.08
C THR A 95 -11.71 0.75 -1.29
N GLY A 96 -10.49 0.76 -1.85
CA GLY A 96 -10.21 1.32 -3.17
C GLY A 96 -10.95 0.61 -4.31
N VAL A 97 -11.08 -0.72 -4.22
CA VAL A 97 -11.88 -1.51 -5.18
C VAL A 97 -13.37 -1.31 -4.95
N LEU A 98 -13.81 -1.32 -3.69
CA LEU A 98 -15.24 -1.19 -3.35
C LEU A 98 -15.80 0.21 -3.65
N MET A 99 -14.96 1.24 -3.59
CA MET A 99 -15.38 2.64 -3.79
C MET A 99 -15.48 3.06 -5.26
N MET A 100 -15.17 2.16 -6.20
CA MET A 100 -15.29 2.43 -7.63
C MET A 100 -16.76 2.62 -7.99
N SER A 101 -17.12 3.85 -8.41
CA SER A 101 -18.48 4.23 -8.81
C SER A 101 -18.75 4.11 -10.31
N HIS A 102 -17.75 3.66 -11.07
CA HIS A 102 -17.84 3.45 -12.51
C HIS A 102 -16.93 2.27 -12.89
N PRO A 103 -17.23 1.57 -14.01
CA PRO A 103 -16.38 0.50 -14.48
C PRO A 103 -14.97 0.98 -14.82
N VAL A 104 -13.95 0.31 -14.26
CA VAL A 104 -12.54 0.62 -14.52
C VAL A 104 -12.00 -0.30 -15.61
N ARG A 105 -11.53 0.28 -16.72
CA ARG A 105 -10.87 -0.48 -17.79
C ARG A 105 -9.44 -0.84 -17.36
N MET A 106 -9.18 -2.13 -17.16
CA MET A 106 -7.88 -2.66 -16.78
C MET A 106 -6.97 -2.83 -18.01
N PHE A 107 -6.05 -1.88 -18.23
CA PHE A 107 -5.03 -1.91 -19.29
C PHE A 107 -5.59 -2.27 -20.69
N SER A 108 -6.84 -1.92 -20.96
CA SER A 108 -7.59 -2.29 -22.18
C SER A 108 -7.79 -3.79 -22.42
N LEU A 109 -7.50 -4.66 -21.43
CA LEU A 109 -7.68 -6.11 -21.52
C LEU A 109 -9.09 -6.55 -21.10
N PHE A 110 -9.59 -6.00 -20.00
CA PHE A 110 -10.93 -6.27 -19.48
C PHE A 110 -11.43 -5.09 -18.62
N THR A 111 -12.69 -5.13 -18.19
CA THR A 111 -13.30 -4.09 -17.36
C THR A 111 -13.65 -4.69 -15.99
N LEU A 112 -13.20 -4.03 -14.92
CA LEU A 112 -13.68 -4.31 -13.58
C LEU A 112 -15.01 -3.57 -13.38
N PRO A 113 -16.11 -4.29 -13.11
CA PRO A 113 -17.40 -3.66 -12.86
C PRO A 113 -17.38 -2.93 -11.50
N GLU A 114 -18.25 -1.94 -11.37
CA GLU A 114 -18.57 -1.39 -10.04
C GLU A 114 -19.24 -2.49 -9.20
N LEU A 115 -18.84 -2.59 -7.93
CA LEU A 115 -19.36 -3.62 -7.01
C LEU A 115 -20.51 -3.09 -6.15
N ILE A 116 -20.49 -1.79 -5.86
CA ILE A 116 -21.44 -1.12 -4.97
C ILE A 116 -22.12 -0.01 -5.75
N HIS A 117 -23.45 -0.06 -5.82
CA HIS A 117 -24.25 0.89 -6.59
C HIS A 117 -24.98 1.91 -5.68
N ASP A 118 -25.04 1.64 -4.38
CA ASP A 118 -25.68 2.52 -3.40
C ASP A 118 -24.78 3.73 -3.09
N SER A 119 -25.29 4.94 -3.35
CA SER A 119 -24.53 6.19 -3.20
C SER A 119 -24.14 6.50 -1.75
N ALA A 120 -24.96 6.12 -0.76
CA ALA A 120 -24.67 6.33 0.65
C ALA A 120 -23.57 5.38 1.15
N TRP A 121 -23.49 4.18 0.60
CA TRP A 121 -22.36 3.27 0.84
C TRP A 121 -21.09 3.74 0.13
N LEU A 122 -21.17 4.19 -1.12
CA LEU A 122 -20.02 4.74 -1.84
C LEU A 122 -19.41 5.94 -1.11
N ALA A 123 -20.23 6.88 -0.63
CA ALA A 123 -19.75 8.03 0.13
C ALA A 123 -18.99 7.61 1.41
N ARG A 124 -19.49 6.60 2.13
CA ARG A 124 -18.81 6.04 3.30
C ARG A 124 -17.50 5.33 2.94
N LEU A 125 -17.49 4.57 1.85
CA LEU A 125 -16.27 3.91 1.37
C LEU A 125 -15.20 4.92 0.96
N HIS A 126 -15.57 6.04 0.32
CA HIS A 126 -14.66 7.15 0.02
C HIS A 126 -14.05 7.73 1.30
N GLN A 127 -14.87 7.98 2.33
CA GLN A 127 -14.39 8.49 3.62
C GLN A 127 -13.43 7.51 4.30
N TRP A 128 -13.78 6.22 4.35
CA TRP A 128 -12.94 5.19 4.94
C TRP A 128 -11.63 5.00 4.17
N HIS A 129 -11.69 5.02 2.85
CA HIS A 129 -10.51 4.95 2.00
C HIS A 129 -9.58 6.13 2.25
N HIS A 130 -10.12 7.35 2.28
CA HIS A 130 -9.33 8.56 2.55
C HIS A 130 -8.69 8.51 3.95
N ALA A 131 -9.44 8.09 4.97
CA ALA A 131 -8.90 7.91 6.32
C ALA A 131 -7.80 6.84 6.37
N ALA A 132 -7.98 5.71 5.68
CA ALA A 132 -6.97 4.67 5.57
C ALA A 132 -5.72 5.14 4.83
N CYS A 133 -5.86 5.95 3.77
CA CYS A 133 -4.74 6.57 3.05
C CYS A 133 -3.95 7.53 3.94
N MET A 134 -4.62 8.36 4.75
CA MET A 134 -3.96 9.22 5.74
C MET A 134 -3.18 8.42 6.78
N ALA A 135 -3.79 7.36 7.32
CA ALA A 135 -3.13 6.46 8.25
C ALA A 135 -1.92 5.76 7.62
N LEU A 136 -2.05 5.31 6.37
CA LEU A 136 -0.96 4.67 5.63
C LEU A 136 0.20 5.63 5.41
N ALA A 137 -0.07 6.86 4.98
CA ALA A 137 0.94 7.89 4.78
C ALA A 137 1.72 8.19 6.07
N ALA A 138 1.02 8.30 7.20
CA ALA A 138 1.64 8.51 8.51
C ALA A 138 2.52 7.31 8.92
N LEU A 139 2.02 6.08 8.80
CA LEU A 139 2.76 4.86 9.14
C LEU A 139 4.01 4.67 8.26
N VAL A 140 3.89 4.91 6.95
CA VAL A 140 5.02 4.82 6.01
C VAL A 140 6.06 5.88 6.34
N SER A 141 5.63 7.11 6.62
CA SER A 141 6.54 8.20 7.02
C SER A 141 7.31 7.84 8.30
N LEU A 142 6.60 7.38 9.33
CA LEU A 142 7.21 6.91 10.58
C LEU A 142 8.17 5.75 10.35
N HIS A 143 7.80 4.79 9.51
CA HIS A 143 8.64 3.65 9.16
C HIS A 143 9.95 4.09 8.48
N VAL A 144 9.86 4.96 7.46
CA VAL A 144 11.03 5.48 6.75
C VAL A 144 11.91 6.31 7.69
N LEU A 145 11.33 7.15 8.53
CA LEU A 145 12.06 7.93 9.54
C LEU A 145 12.77 7.01 10.54
N ALA A 146 12.13 5.93 11.00
CA ALA A 146 12.77 4.96 11.89
C ALA A 146 13.95 4.25 11.20
N VAL A 147 13.80 3.87 9.93
CA VAL A 147 14.89 3.27 9.14
C VAL A 147 16.05 4.25 8.99
N ALA A 148 15.76 5.52 8.66
CA ALA A 148 16.78 6.58 8.55
C ALA A 148 17.49 6.81 9.89
N TRP A 149 16.73 6.94 10.99
CA TRP A 149 17.28 7.09 12.34
C TRP A 149 18.21 5.93 12.73
N HIS A 150 17.80 4.68 12.49
CA HIS A 150 18.64 3.53 12.76
C HIS A 150 19.90 3.50 11.88
N HIS A 151 19.78 3.88 10.61
CA HIS A 151 20.92 3.95 9.70
C HIS A 151 21.95 5.01 10.14
N LEU A 152 21.48 6.20 10.52
CA LEU A 152 22.32 7.30 11.01
C LEU A 152 23.01 6.93 12.34
N ASN A 153 22.37 6.12 13.19
CA ASN A 153 22.94 5.59 14.43
C ASN A 153 23.81 4.33 14.22
N GLY A 154 24.26 4.05 13.00
CA GLY A 154 25.19 2.96 12.68
C GLY A 154 24.57 1.57 12.60
N ARG A 155 23.25 1.42 12.82
CA ARG A 155 22.54 0.15 12.64
C ARG A 155 22.15 0.00 11.17
N ARG A 156 22.85 -0.87 10.43
CA ARG A 156 22.58 -1.16 9.01
C ARG A 156 21.36 -2.06 8.82
N VAL A 157 20.18 -1.61 9.25
CA VAL A 157 18.91 -2.35 9.14
C VAL A 157 18.53 -2.56 7.66
N LEU A 158 18.80 -1.57 6.81
CA LEU A 158 18.56 -1.63 5.36
C LEU A 158 19.40 -2.73 4.67
N ALA A 159 20.59 -3.05 5.19
CA ALA A 159 21.48 -4.07 4.60
C ALA A 159 20.91 -5.50 4.69
N ARG A 160 19.83 -5.71 5.46
CA ARG A 160 19.08 -6.97 5.50
C ARG A 160 18.02 -7.06 4.40
N MET A 161 17.65 -5.92 3.80
CA MET A 161 16.59 -5.78 2.78
C MET A 161 17.11 -5.47 1.37
N LEU A 162 18.34 -4.98 1.24
CA LEU A 162 19.13 -5.00 -0.01
C LEU A 162 19.59 -6.43 -0.33
#